data_AF-A0A9R1GMX9-F1
#
_entry.id   AF-A0A9R1GMX9-F1
#
_cell.length_a   1.000
_cell.length_b   1.000
_cell.length_c   1.000
_cell.angle_alpha   90.00
_cell.angle_beta   90.00
_cell.angle_gamma   90.00
#
_symmetry.space_group_name_H-M   'P 1'
#
loop_
_entity.id
_entity.type
_entity.pdbx_description
1 polymer ?
#
loop_
_entity_poly.entity_id
_entity_poly.type
_entity_poly.pdbx_seq_one_letter_code
_entity_poly.pdbx_strand_id
1 'polypeptide(L)'
;MAALSPALLISTLVVLVATATTAQCRPQKHHGQASKTAFAPLATVHAICSTTPHPASCLASAAVHLDAATAHLLASSITVPLLPANILSVALASLRGALSAVSSLSPVLSSTLSAPSSSTTPLRRGAAQDCLELHDATLSSLSRSASLLASPGEGLPSVRAHLSAALTNKATCLEGLAGASGPRMDGLLASLDDAYEHVSNSLSLVARSGGGGSAASFQATVAKIIHHNRRLLQDDEDSDGDDDDSSRNDNDDDSRNDNEDRGNSDSNNGSGETVITVAKDGTGNFRTVGEAVAAAPNNSEARTVIQVKAGTYVENVEVPPYKTNIALVGEGRDVTVITGSRSAVDGWTTFRTATVGVSGEGFLARDIAFRNTAGAARGQAVALRVNADMAAAYRCAVDGHQDALYAHSFRQFYRECALSGTVDLAFGNAAAVLQACALVAGAPVPGQSNVLTAQSRSDPNQDTGFAVHNCTVEASPELLASGVRTRTFLGRPWGAYARAVVIESYLGPLVDRDGWTGWPGAEPGRADTVYFGEYGNEGPGAGTDARVGWAGFHEMDYDEAAQFAVDKFIYGDDWLAATSFPYDQGI
;
A
#
# COMPACT_ATOMS: atom_id res chain seq x y z
N MET A 1 76.33 40.32 -15.93
CA MET A 1 76.63 40.88 -14.59
C MET A 1 76.04 39.94 -13.55
N ALA A 2 76.91 39.48 -12.66
CA ALA A 2 76.75 38.84 -11.34
C ALA A 2 75.57 37.89 -10.98
N ALA A 3 75.95 36.83 -10.27
CA ALA A 3 75.19 35.67 -9.80
C ALA A 3 74.97 35.68 -8.27
N LEU A 4 74.22 34.66 -7.78
CA LEU A 4 74.31 33.90 -6.50
C LEU A 4 73.06 33.89 -5.58
N SER A 5 72.69 32.67 -5.14
CA SER A 5 71.81 32.27 -4.00
C SER A 5 72.60 32.24 -2.65
N PRO A 6 72.19 31.61 -1.52
CA PRO A 6 70.88 31.11 -0.97
C PRO A 6 70.65 31.38 0.57
N ALA A 7 69.57 30.79 1.15
CA ALA A 7 69.26 30.44 2.57
C ALA A 7 68.73 31.56 3.51
N LEU A 8 67.76 31.38 4.44
CA LEU A 8 67.68 30.40 5.56
C LEU A 8 66.30 30.46 6.33
N LEU A 9 65.77 29.29 6.77
CA LEU A 9 65.03 28.89 8.02
C LEU A 9 63.79 29.71 8.54
N ILE A 10 62.68 29.15 9.07
CA ILE A 10 62.48 28.11 10.12
C ILE A 10 61.11 27.39 9.95
N SER A 11 61.12 26.07 10.20
CA SER A 11 59.99 25.13 10.32
C SER A 11 59.69 24.75 11.78
N THR A 12 58.46 24.34 12.12
CA THR A 12 58.22 23.39 13.23
C THR A 12 57.07 22.42 12.94
N LEU A 13 57.45 21.15 12.73
CA LEU A 13 56.66 19.94 12.95
C LEU A 13 57.61 18.94 13.62
N VAL A 14 57.26 18.39 14.79
CA VAL A 14 57.97 17.23 15.38
C VAL A 14 56.95 16.28 16.00
N VAL A 15 56.99 15.05 15.49
CA VAL A 15 56.44 13.78 15.99
C VAL A 15 57.41 13.18 17.03
N LEU A 16 56.91 12.39 17.99
CA LEU A 16 57.51 11.21 18.69
C LEU A 16 56.90 11.11 20.11
N VAL A 17 56.71 9.99 20.81
CA VAL A 17 56.79 8.52 20.58
C VAL A 17 56.15 7.86 21.81
N ALA A 18 55.66 6.63 21.66
CA ALA A 18 55.17 5.78 22.73
C ALA A 18 56.26 5.34 23.72
N THR A 19 55.95 5.29 25.01
CA THR A 19 56.55 4.33 25.96
C THR A 19 55.52 3.83 26.96
N ALA A 20 55.43 2.51 27.07
CA ALA A 20 54.72 1.80 28.12
C ALA A 20 55.58 1.77 29.39
N THR A 21 54.98 2.04 30.54
CA THR A 21 55.52 1.61 31.84
C THR A 21 54.41 0.96 32.66
N THR A 22 54.66 -0.29 33.00
CA THR A 22 53.90 -1.11 33.93
C THR A 22 54.08 -0.60 35.36
N ALA A 23 52.99 -0.29 36.04
CA ALA A 23 52.96 -0.19 37.50
C ALA A 23 51.73 -0.94 38.02
N GLN A 24 51.97 -2.16 38.50
CA GLN A 24 51.05 -2.90 39.35
C GLN A 24 51.08 -2.29 40.75
N CYS A 25 49.94 -1.80 41.23
CA CYS A 25 49.65 -1.65 42.65
C CYS A 25 48.25 -2.22 42.95
N ARG A 26 48.20 -3.12 43.93
CA ARG A 26 47.03 -3.85 44.45
C ARG A 26 46.08 -2.92 45.26
N PRO A 27 44.86 -3.37 45.60
CA PRO A 27 43.66 -2.53 45.66
C PRO A 27 43.49 -1.79 46.99
N GLN A 28 42.92 -0.59 46.92
CA GLN A 28 42.19 -0.01 48.04
C GLN A 28 40.72 0.14 47.66
N LYS A 29 39.87 -0.55 48.43
CA LYS A 29 38.42 -0.40 48.43
C LYS A 29 38.09 1.04 48.82
N HIS A 30 37.61 1.82 47.87
CA HIS A 30 36.73 2.94 48.18
C HIS A 30 35.37 2.66 47.54
N HIS A 31 34.37 2.53 48.42
CA HIS A 31 32.96 2.51 48.07
C HIS A 31 32.61 3.85 47.41
N GLY A 32 32.59 3.87 46.08
CA GLY A 32 31.90 4.85 45.27
C GLY A 32 31.00 4.08 44.33
N GLN A 33 29.68 4.10 44.57
CA GLN A 33 28.70 3.65 43.60
C GLN A 33 28.83 4.58 42.37
N ALA A 34 29.57 4.15 41.36
CA ALA A 34 29.42 4.68 40.03
C ALA A 34 28.03 4.28 39.55
N SER A 35 27.12 5.25 39.49
CA SER A 35 25.86 5.13 38.77
C SER A 35 26.17 4.71 37.33
N LYS A 36 25.90 3.45 36.99
CA LYS A 36 25.91 3.00 35.60
C LYS A 36 24.74 3.68 34.90
N THR A 37 25.02 4.72 34.14
CA THR A 37 24.12 5.19 33.09
C THR A 37 23.95 4.05 32.08
N ALA A 38 22.83 3.34 32.15
CA ALA A 38 22.49 2.31 31.19
C ALA A 38 22.05 2.98 29.88
N PHE A 39 23.01 3.17 28.96
CA PHE A 39 22.70 3.30 27.55
C PHE A 39 22.10 1.97 27.07
N ALA A 40 21.06 2.00 26.22
CA ALA A 40 20.71 0.81 25.45
C ALA A 40 21.99 0.30 24.74
N PRO A 41 22.31 -1.01 24.75
CA PRO A 41 23.55 -1.46 24.16
C PRO A 41 23.54 -1.10 22.68
N LEU A 42 24.52 -0.32 22.22
CA LEU A 42 24.76 -0.04 20.80
C LEU A 42 24.74 -1.34 19.95
N ALA A 43 25.15 -2.46 20.55
CA ALA A 43 25.06 -3.80 19.97
C ALA A 43 23.62 -4.26 19.64
N THR A 44 22.63 -3.91 20.45
CA THR A 44 21.22 -4.26 20.24
C THR A 44 20.65 -3.49 19.04
N VAL A 45 20.91 -2.18 18.97
CA VAL A 45 20.50 -1.36 17.81
C VAL A 45 21.16 -1.86 16.53
N HIS A 46 22.45 -2.20 16.60
CA HIS A 46 23.18 -2.77 15.46
C HIS A 46 22.59 -4.10 14.98
N ALA A 47 22.23 -5.01 15.89
CA ALA A 47 21.57 -6.27 15.54
C ALA A 47 20.17 -6.06 14.93
N ILE A 48 19.42 -5.07 15.41
CA ILE A 48 18.11 -4.72 14.84
C ILE A 48 18.28 -4.13 13.42
N CYS A 49 19.20 -3.19 13.23
CA CYS A 49 19.42 -2.55 11.93
C CYS A 49 20.09 -3.47 10.90
N SER A 50 20.93 -4.43 11.31
CA SER A 50 21.59 -5.36 10.39
C SER A 50 20.63 -6.29 9.65
N THR A 51 19.37 -6.33 10.07
CA THR A 51 18.31 -7.15 9.47
C THR A 51 17.31 -6.31 8.67
N THR A 52 17.58 -5.01 8.48
CA THR A 52 16.78 -4.11 7.62
C THR A 52 17.36 -4.06 6.20
N PRO A 53 16.57 -3.66 5.19
CA PRO A 53 17.06 -3.54 3.81
C PRO A 53 18.23 -2.56 3.64
N HIS A 54 18.27 -1.49 4.43
CA HIS A 54 19.32 -0.46 4.39
C HIS A 54 19.97 -0.24 5.77
N PRO A 55 20.85 -1.15 6.24
CA PRO A 55 21.39 -1.12 7.60
C PRO A 55 22.10 0.18 8.00
N ALA A 56 22.84 0.79 7.07
CA ALA A 56 23.56 2.04 7.30
C ALA A 56 22.59 3.21 7.63
N SER A 57 21.54 3.36 6.82
CA SER A 57 20.53 4.41 6.98
C SER A 57 19.68 4.19 8.24
N CYS A 58 19.44 2.92 8.63
CA CYS A 58 18.82 2.57 9.92
C CYS A 58 19.69 3.01 11.11
N LEU A 59 20.98 2.66 11.08
CA LEU A 59 21.94 3.02 12.14
C LEU A 59 22.07 4.54 12.29
N ALA A 60 22.16 5.28 11.18
CA ALA A 60 22.24 6.73 11.19
C ALA A 60 21.02 7.36 11.86
N SER A 61 19.82 6.88 11.54
CA SER A 61 18.56 7.38 12.14
C SER A 61 18.50 7.09 13.64
N ALA A 62 18.93 5.89 14.05
CA ALA A 62 18.94 5.51 15.45
C ALA A 62 19.96 6.31 16.28
N ALA A 63 21.14 6.60 15.72
CA ALA A 63 22.19 7.37 16.39
C ALA A 63 21.75 8.82 16.68
N VAL A 64 21.16 9.50 15.70
CA VAL A 64 20.65 10.88 15.87
C VAL A 64 19.60 10.95 16.98
N HIS A 65 18.74 9.93 17.09
CA HIS A 65 17.72 9.88 18.13
C HIS A 65 18.30 9.63 19.52
N LEU A 66 19.31 8.75 19.62
CA LEU A 66 20.02 8.48 20.87
C LEU A 66 20.77 9.72 21.38
N ASP A 67 21.40 10.48 20.47
CA ASP A 67 22.06 11.75 20.78
C ASP A 67 21.06 12.84 21.20
N ALA A 68 19.90 12.93 20.54
CA ALA A 68 18.84 13.85 20.94
C ALA A 68 18.24 13.50 22.32
N ALA A 69 18.03 12.20 22.60
CA ALA A 69 17.53 11.72 23.89
C ALA A 69 18.53 12.01 25.01
N THR A 70 19.83 11.79 24.78
CA THR A 70 20.88 12.11 25.76
C THR A 70 20.99 13.62 26.01
N ALA A 71 20.88 14.45 24.98
CA ALA A 71 20.85 15.91 25.13
C ALA A 71 19.63 16.39 25.94
N HIS A 72 18.43 15.83 25.69
CA HIS A 72 17.21 16.20 26.40
C HIS A 72 17.24 15.77 27.88
N LEU A 73 17.84 14.62 28.19
CA LEU A 73 18.03 14.13 29.56
C LEU A 73 19.02 15.02 30.34
N LEU A 74 20.09 15.49 29.70
CA LEU A 74 21.04 16.43 30.31
C LEU A 74 20.42 17.80 30.60
N ALA A 75 19.40 18.20 29.82
CA ALA A 75 18.71 19.48 30.02
C ALA A 75 17.59 19.43 31.08
N SER A 76 17.00 18.26 31.36
CA SER A 76 15.71 18.20 32.07
C SER A 76 15.78 17.86 33.57
N SER A 77 16.94 17.50 34.14
CA SER A 77 17.07 17.09 35.56
C SER A 77 16.11 15.98 36.04
N ILE A 78 15.45 15.27 35.11
CA ILE A 78 14.50 14.19 35.38
C ILE A 78 15.15 12.89 34.94
N THR A 79 15.32 11.95 35.88
CA THR A 79 15.61 10.55 35.58
C THR A 79 14.36 9.87 35.06
N VAL A 80 14.27 9.72 33.73
CA VAL A 80 13.31 8.81 33.07
C VAL A 80 14.06 7.51 32.75
N PRO A 81 13.53 6.32 33.07
CA PRO A 81 14.13 5.07 32.60
C PRO A 81 14.04 5.04 31.06
N LEU A 82 15.20 5.09 30.38
CA LEU A 82 15.27 4.81 28.95
C LEU A 82 14.77 3.37 28.75
N LEU A 83 13.66 3.22 28.02
CA LEU A 83 13.17 1.92 27.57
C LEU A 83 14.34 1.20 26.86
N PRO A 84 14.57 -0.11 27.11
CA PRO A 84 15.57 -0.86 26.36
C PRO A 84 15.25 -0.79 24.87
N ALA A 85 16.28 -0.65 24.02
CA ALA A 85 16.10 -0.64 22.57
C ALA A 85 15.36 -1.90 22.13
N ASN A 86 14.09 -1.73 21.78
CA ASN A 86 13.25 -2.73 21.16
C ASN A 86 12.94 -2.32 19.72
N ILE A 87 12.40 -3.24 18.93
CA ILE A 87 12.16 -3.02 17.49
C ILE A 87 11.32 -1.76 17.24
N LEU A 88 10.29 -1.50 18.06
CA LEU A 88 9.42 -0.32 17.93
C LEU A 88 10.16 1.00 18.19
N SER A 89 11.04 1.04 19.19
CA SER A 89 11.85 2.24 19.46
C SER A 89 12.80 2.57 18.31
N VAL A 90 13.39 1.54 17.68
CA VAL A 90 14.24 1.70 16.49
C VAL A 90 13.39 2.06 15.26
N ALA A 91 12.18 1.49 15.13
CA ALA A 91 11.24 1.84 14.07
C ALA A 91 10.82 3.31 14.14
N LEU A 92 10.51 3.82 15.33
CA LEU A 92 10.16 5.22 15.53
C LEU A 92 11.34 6.16 15.22
N ALA A 93 12.57 5.77 15.58
CA ALA A 93 13.77 6.53 15.22
C ALA A 93 14.01 6.54 13.70
N SER A 94 13.90 5.38 13.04
CA SER A 94 13.97 5.24 11.58
C SER A 94 12.91 6.11 10.88
N LEU A 95 11.68 6.12 11.40
CA LEU A 95 10.56 6.88 10.85
C LEU A 95 10.76 8.39 11.00
N ARG A 96 11.30 8.85 12.13
CA ARG A 96 11.69 10.26 12.29
C ARG A 96 12.82 10.65 11.33
N GLY A 97 13.77 9.75 11.08
CA GLY A 97 14.78 9.88 10.03
C GLY A 97 14.14 10.04 8.65
N ALA A 98 13.17 9.18 8.32
CA ALA A 98 12.41 9.25 7.06
C ALA A 98 11.68 10.59 6.91
N LEU A 99 10.97 11.04 7.95
CA LEU A 99 10.27 12.32 7.92
C LEU A 99 11.24 13.50 7.70
N SER A 100 12.41 13.48 8.35
CA SER A 100 13.46 14.49 8.15
C SER A 100 14.02 14.46 6.73
N ALA A 101 14.36 13.27 6.22
CA ALA A 101 14.93 13.11 4.89
C ALA A 101 13.93 13.54 3.80
N VAL A 102 12.70 13.03 3.85
CA VAL A 102 11.65 13.35 2.87
C VAL A 102 11.25 14.84 2.94
N SER A 103 11.10 15.42 4.14
CA SER A 103 10.76 16.85 4.25
C SER A 103 11.86 17.77 3.71
N SER A 104 13.13 17.36 3.81
CA SER A 104 14.25 18.12 3.24
C SER A 104 14.24 18.17 1.70
N LEU A 105 13.54 17.22 1.05
CA LEU A 105 13.41 17.19 -0.42
C LEU A 105 12.36 18.17 -0.95
N SER A 106 11.38 18.59 -0.14
CA SER A 106 10.29 19.47 -0.59
C SER A 106 10.75 20.72 -1.36
N PRO A 107 11.75 21.51 -0.89
CA PRO A 107 12.23 22.67 -1.64
C PRO A 107 12.94 22.30 -2.96
N VAL A 108 13.69 21.19 -2.97
CA VAL A 108 14.42 20.71 -4.16
C VAL A 108 13.43 20.19 -5.20
N LEU A 109 12.44 19.42 -4.77
CA LEU A 109 11.37 18.89 -5.60
C LEU A 109 10.56 20.04 -6.23
N SER A 110 10.10 20.97 -5.40
CA SER A 110 9.34 22.14 -5.85
C SER A 110 10.12 22.99 -6.85
N SER A 111 11.39 23.30 -6.56
CA SER A 111 12.22 24.13 -7.43
C SER A 111 12.61 23.45 -8.75
N THR A 112 12.85 22.14 -8.72
CA THR A 112 13.24 21.37 -9.90
C THR A 112 12.05 21.11 -10.82
N LEU A 113 10.89 20.75 -10.25
CA LEU A 113 9.70 20.36 -11.01
C LEU A 113 8.86 21.57 -11.45
N SER A 114 8.92 22.69 -10.73
CA SER A 114 8.19 23.92 -11.10
C SER A 114 8.96 24.80 -12.09
N ALA A 115 10.21 24.47 -12.41
CA ALA A 115 11.04 25.29 -13.31
C ALA A 115 10.44 25.31 -14.73
N PRO A 116 10.06 26.50 -15.27
CA PRO A 116 9.55 26.59 -16.62
C PRO A 116 10.68 26.27 -17.61
N SER A 117 10.53 25.19 -18.38
CA SER A 117 11.38 24.89 -19.52
C SER A 117 10.62 25.22 -20.81
N SER A 118 11.32 25.72 -21.82
CA SER A 118 10.77 25.96 -23.17
C SER A 118 10.35 24.69 -23.90
N SER A 119 10.55 23.51 -23.29
CA SER A 119 10.31 22.17 -23.85
C SER A 119 9.38 21.29 -22.99
N THR A 120 8.70 21.84 -21.98
CA THR A 120 7.88 21.04 -21.06
C THR A 120 6.56 20.63 -21.72
N THR A 121 6.43 19.36 -22.08
CA THR A 121 5.19 18.78 -22.60
C THR A 121 4.08 18.75 -21.53
N PRO A 122 2.80 18.71 -21.91
CA PRO A 122 1.69 18.53 -20.95
C PRO A 122 1.88 17.31 -20.04
N LEU A 123 2.36 16.20 -20.62
CA LEU A 123 2.68 14.98 -19.89
C LEU A 123 3.72 15.21 -18.79
N ARG A 124 4.84 15.89 -19.11
CA ARG A 124 5.89 16.23 -18.12
C ARG A 124 5.36 17.13 -17.01
N ARG A 125 4.47 18.07 -17.33
CA ARG A 125 3.82 18.93 -16.33
C ARG A 125 2.89 18.12 -15.42
N GLY A 126 2.13 17.19 -15.99
CA GLY A 126 1.29 16.26 -15.25
C GLY A 126 2.10 15.41 -14.28
N ALA A 127 3.20 14.81 -14.75
CA ALA A 127 4.09 14.00 -13.93
C ALA A 127 4.75 14.79 -12.80
N ALA A 128 5.18 16.02 -13.07
CA ALA A 128 5.69 16.93 -12.06
C ALA A 128 4.65 17.21 -10.96
N GLN A 129 3.41 17.49 -11.37
CA GLN A 129 2.31 17.73 -10.43
C GLN A 129 1.96 16.47 -9.62
N ASP A 130 1.93 15.29 -10.26
CA ASP A 130 1.72 14.01 -9.58
C ASP A 130 2.76 13.79 -8.49
N CYS A 131 4.04 13.99 -8.82
CA CYS A 131 5.10 13.80 -7.85
C CYS A 131 5.00 14.74 -6.65
N LEU A 132 4.63 16.02 -6.86
CA LEU A 132 4.43 16.98 -5.77
C LEU A 132 3.27 16.58 -4.86
N GLU A 133 2.12 16.22 -5.43
CA GLU A 133 0.93 15.80 -4.68
C GLU A 133 1.19 14.50 -3.88
N LEU A 134 1.86 13.52 -4.51
CA LEU A 134 2.22 12.25 -3.90
C LEU A 134 3.28 12.42 -2.79
N HIS A 135 4.20 13.37 -2.95
CA HIS A 135 5.19 13.72 -1.92
C HIS A 135 4.53 14.34 -0.68
N ASP A 136 3.59 15.27 -0.85
CA ASP A 136 2.84 15.87 0.26
C ASP A 136 1.95 14.83 0.97
N ALA A 137 1.36 13.91 0.21
CA ALA A 137 0.64 12.77 0.77
C ALA A 137 1.57 11.87 1.60
N THR A 138 2.77 11.57 1.10
CA THR A 138 3.79 10.81 1.84
C THR A 138 4.15 11.50 3.16
N LEU A 139 4.43 12.79 3.16
CA LEU A 139 4.76 13.53 4.40
C LEU A 139 3.64 13.43 5.44
N SER A 140 2.39 13.52 4.99
CA SER A 140 1.21 13.35 5.84
C SER A 140 1.15 11.93 6.43
N SER A 141 1.34 10.89 5.61
CA SER A 141 1.37 9.49 6.05
C SER A 141 2.51 9.18 7.04
N LEU A 142 3.71 9.71 6.81
CA LEU A 142 4.85 9.55 7.72
C LEU A 142 4.61 10.25 9.05
N SER A 143 4.04 11.47 9.04
CA SER A 143 3.71 12.21 10.26
C SER A 143 2.68 11.46 11.11
N ARG A 144 1.58 10.97 10.50
CA ARG A 144 0.58 10.16 11.21
C ARG A 144 1.18 8.87 11.78
N SER A 145 2.01 8.19 11.00
CA SER A 145 2.69 6.97 11.44
C SER A 145 3.59 7.22 12.65
N ALA A 146 4.27 8.36 12.71
CA ALA A 146 5.13 8.71 13.83
C ALA A 146 4.32 8.96 15.11
N SER A 147 3.15 9.60 14.98
CA SER A 147 2.21 9.79 16.09
C SER A 147 1.66 8.46 16.61
N LEU A 148 1.24 7.56 15.71
CA LEU A 148 0.73 6.22 16.06
C LEU A 148 1.80 5.35 16.76
N LEU A 149 3.04 5.36 16.27
CA LEU A 149 4.13 4.60 16.91
C LEU A 149 4.59 5.20 18.25
N ALA A 150 4.43 6.51 18.45
CA ALA A 150 4.82 7.16 19.70
C ALA A 150 3.86 6.84 20.87
N SER A 151 2.63 6.42 20.57
CA SER A 151 1.64 5.98 21.55
C SER A 151 1.14 4.58 21.18
N PRO A 152 1.96 3.53 21.40
CA PRO A 152 1.70 2.20 20.87
C PRO A 152 0.40 1.61 21.43
N GLY A 153 -0.61 1.56 20.56
CA GLY A 153 -1.86 0.80 20.68
C GLY A 153 -2.06 -0.07 19.42
N GLU A 154 -3.30 -0.27 18.99
CA GLU A 154 -3.67 -1.06 17.80
C GLU A 154 -3.29 -0.42 16.44
N GLY A 155 -2.47 0.64 16.43
CA GLY A 155 -2.16 1.42 15.22
C GLY A 155 -1.15 0.80 14.24
N LEU A 156 -0.60 -0.39 14.51
CA LEU A 156 0.45 -0.99 13.67
C LEU A 156 0.00 -1.30 12.23
N PRO A 157 -1.20 -1.87 11.97
CA PRO A 157 -1.71 -2.03 10.61
C PRO A 157 -1.77 -0.72 9.84
N SER A 158 -2.29 0.34 10.48
CA SER A 158 -2.35 1.68 9.87
C SER A 158 -0.95 2.25 9.59
N VAL A 159 0.03 2.03 10.47
CA VAL A 159 1.43 2.43 10.23
C VAL A 159 2.00 1.70 9.00
N ARG A 160 1.75 0.39 8.86
CA ARG A 160 2.20 -0.36 7.67
C ARG A 160 1.53 0.15 6.40
N ALA A 161 0.20 0.36 6.41
CA ALA A 161 -0.54 0.90 5.28
C ALA A 161 0.02 2.27 4.83
N HIS A 162 0.29 3.18 5.76
CA HIS A 162 0.91 4.48 5.48
C HIS A 162 2.31 4.37 4.87
N LEU A 163 3.17 3.49 5.40
CA LEU A 163 4.54 3.30 4.89
C LEU A 163 4.55 2.60 3.52
N SER A 164 3.67 1.61 3.33
CA SER A 164 3.43 0.96 2.04
C SER A 164 2.94 1.96 0.99
N ALA A 165 2.01 2.86 1.36
CA ALA A 165 1.55 3.94 0.48
C ALA A 165 2.65 4.95 0.14
N ALA A 166 3.50 5.32 1.09
CA ALA A 166 4.65 6.20 0.84
C ALA A 166 5.61 5.63 -0.21
N LEU A 167 5.98 4.35 -0.10
CA LEU A 167 6.81 3.69 -1.12
C LEU A 167 6.12 3.63 -2.49
N THR A 168 4.81 3.42 -2.51
CA THR A 168 4.02 3.44 -3.75
C THR A 168 3.98 4.82 -4.39
N ASN A 169 3.79 5.88 -3.59
CA ASN A 169 3.84 7.27 -4.03
C ASN A 169 5.18 7.62 -4.69
N LYS A 170 6.30 7.16 -4.10
CA LYS A 170 7.63 7.28 -4.71
C LYS A 170 7.68 6.57 -6.07
N ALA A 171 7.24 5.31 -6.15
CA ALA A 171 7.29 4.55 -7.40
C ALA A 171 6.52 5.28 -8.52
N THR A 172 5.30 5.70 -8.26
CA THR A 172 4.46 6.46 -9.21
C THR A 172 5.13 7.78 -9.63
N CYS A 173 5.76 8.52 -8.69
CA CYS A 173 6.52 9.72 -9.03
C CYS A 173 7.69 9.39 -9.99
N LEU A 174 8.50 8.38 -9.66
CA LEU A 174 9.68 8.01 -10.45
C LEU A 174 9.30 7.55 -11.87
N GLU A 175 8.23 6.77 -12.00
CA GLU A 175 7.70 6.32 -13.30
C GLU A 175 7.18 7.50 -14.13
N GLY A 176 6.46 8.44 -13.53
CA GLY A 176 6.01 9.65 -14.21
C GLY A 176 7.17 10.52 -14.72
N LEU A 177 8.29 10.52 -13.99
CA LEU A 177 9.52 11.23 -14.37
C LEU A 177 10.43 10.41 -15.29
N ALA A 178 10.08 9.16 -15.63
CA ALA A 178 10.88 8.32 -16.51
C ALA A 178 11.09 9.01 -17.88
N GLY A 179 12.35 9.15 -18.28
CA GLY A 179 12.74 9.88 -19.50
C GLY A 179 12.98 11.38 -19.33
N ALA A 180 12.86 11.93 -18.12
CA ALA A 180 13.53 13.17 -17.74
C ALA A 180 15.00 12.87 -17.43
N SER A 181 15.92 13.70 -17.92
CA SER A 181 17.36 13.49 -17.75
C SER A 181 18.11 14.82 -17.59
N GLY A 182 19.28 14.74 -16.96
CA GLY A 182 20.20 15.86 -16.78
C GLY A 182 20.58 16.06 -15.31
N PRO A 183 21.69 16.74 -15.01
CA PRO A 183 22.33 16.68 -13.69
C PRO A 183 21.43 17.04 -12.50
N ARG A 184 20.49 17.99 -12.70
CA ARG A 184 19.52 18.36 -11.66
C ARG A 184 18.47 17.29 -11.42
N MET A 185 17.97 16.66 -12.49
CA MET A 185 16.99 15.57 -12.38
C MET A 185 17.67 14.32 -11.83
N ASP A 186 18.86 13.97 -12.32
CA ASP A 186 19.61 12.80 -11.86
C ASP A 186 19.94 12.93 -10.35
N GLY A 187 20.34 14.12 -9.90
CA GLY A 187 20.56 14.41 -8.48
C GLY A 187 19.29 14.35 -7.64
N LEU A 188 18.15 14.79 -8.17
CA LEU A 188 16.84 14.69 -7.49
C LEU A 188 16.41 13.22 -7.35
N LEU A 189 16.53 12.43 -8.41
CA LEU A 189 16.16 11.00 -8.40
C LEU A 189 17.01 10.23 -7.38
N ALA A 190 18.33 10.47 -7.35
CA ALA A 190 19.21 9.89 -6.33
C ALA A 190 18.82 10.32 -4.91
N SER A 191 18.48 11.60 -4.71
CA SER A 191 18.06 12.10 -3.39
C SER A 191 16.72 11.51 -2.93
N LEU A 192 15.79 11.26 -3.87
CA LEU A 192 14.55 10.53 -3.61
C LEU A 192 14.83 9.06 -3.25
N ASP A 193 15.81 8.43 -3.91
CA ASP A 193 16.20 7.07 -3.56
C ASP A 193 16.74 6.98 -2.13
N ASP A 194 17.72 7.82 -1.80
CA ASP A 194 18.34 7.87 -0.47
C ASP A 194 17.32 8.17 0.64
N ALA A 195 16.42 9.14 0.44
CA ALA A 195 15.45 9.51 1.46
C ALA A 195 14.45 8.40 1.79
N TYR A 196 14.05 7.61 0.78
CA TYR A 196 13.06 6.54 0.95
C TYR A 196 13.67 5.22 1.44
N GLU A 197 14.99 5.08 1.51
CA GLU A 197 15.64 3.98 2.25
C GLU A 197 15.16 3.96 3.71
N HIS A 198 15.02 5.14 4.32
CA HIS A 198 14.51 5.28 5.68
C HIS A 198 13.04 4.83 5.80
N VAL A 199 12.23 5.05 4.76
CA VAL A 199 10.83 4.57 4.72
C VAL A 199 10.80 3.04 4.66
N SER A 200 11.61 2.44 3.77
CA SER A 200 11.72 0.97 3.65
C SER A 200 12.21 0.32 4.94
N ASN A 201 13.24 0.87 5.59
CA ASN A 201 13.69 0.41 6.91
C ASN A 201 12.59 0.49 7.97
N SER A 202 11.86 1.60 8.01
CA SER A 202 10.76 1.80 8.96
C SER A 202 9.68 0.74 8.76
N LEU A 203 9.31 0.46 7.49
CA LEU A 203 8.34 -0.57 7.14
C LEU A 203 8.82 -1.97 7.57
N SER A 204 10.07 -2.31 7.25
CA SER A 204 10.66 -3.60 7.63
C SER A 204 10.67 -3.82 9.16
N LEU A 205 10.97 -2.79 9.93
CA LEU A 205 10.97 -2.86 11.40
C LEU A 205 9.54 -3.02 11.96
N VAL A 206 8.57 -2.28 11.44
CA VAL A 206 7.16 -2.38 11.87
C VAL A 206 6.55 -3.72 11.47
N ALA A 207 6.89 -4.23 10.28
CA ALA A 207 6.45 -5.55 9.81
C ALA A 207 6.89 -6.67 10.79
N ARG A 208 8.07 -6.56 11.39
CA ARG A 208 8.62 -7.53 12.34
C ARG A 208 8.05 -7.44 13.75
N SER A 209 7.45 -6.31 14.12
CA SER A 209 6.96 -6.09 15.49
C SER A 209 5.54 -6.59 15.76
N GLY A 210 4.75 -6.86 14.72
CA GLY A 210 3.44 -7.50 14.88
C GLY A 210 3.61 -9.01 14.85
N GLY A 211 3.60 -9.64 16.02
CA GLY A 211 3.70 -11.10 16.13
C GLY A 211 2.49 -11.80 15.51
N GLY A 212 2.76 -12.86 14.74
CA GLY A 212 1.78 -13.86 14.32
C GLY A 212 1.35 -13.78 12.85
N GLY A 213 2.13 -14.39 11.94
CA GLY A 213 1.57 -14.95 10.70
C GLY A 213 1.57 -14.10 9.43
N SER A 214 2.69 -13.49 9.00
CA SER A 214 2.80 -13.10 7.56
C SER A 214 4.24 -12.94 7.06
N ALA A 215 5.15 -12.36 7.85
CA ALA A 215 6.56 -12.21 7.43
C ALA A 215 7.44 -13.41 7.81
N ALA A 216 7.18 -14.05 8.97
CA ALA A 216 8.00 -15.16 9.46
C ALA A 216 7.76 -16.46 8.68
N SER A 217 6.52 -16.75 8.24
CA SER A 217 6.24 -17.90 7.35
C SER A 217 6.85 -17.64 5.97
N PHE A 218 6.72 -16.44 5.41
CA PHE A 218 7.30 -16.08 4.13
C PHE A 218 8.84 -16.11 4.15
N GLN A 219 9.51 -15.55 5.16
CA GLN A 219 10.97 -15.68 5.32
C GLN A 219 11.40 -17.12 5.59
N ALA A 220 10.62 -17.91 6.33
CA ALA A 220 10.92 -19.34 6.54
C ALA A 220 10.75 -20.16 5.26
N THR A 221 9.76 -19.84 4.42
CA THR A 221 9.54 -20.48 3.11
C THR A 221 10.64 -20.08 2.12
N VAL A 222 11.01 -18.79 2.04
CA VAL A 222 12.13 -18.31 1.21
C VAL A 222 13.47 -18.90 1.68
N ALA A 223 13.71 -18.99 2.99
CA ALA A 223 14.91 -19.64 3.53
C ALA A 223 14.92 -21.15 3.25
N LYS A 224 13.77 -21.84 3.28
CA LYS A 224 13.65 -23.26 2.89
C LYS A 224 13.97 -23.47 1.41
N ILE A 225 13.54 -22.56 0.52
CA ILE A 225 13.81 -22.63 -0.94
C ILE A 225 15.30 -22.42 -1.23
N ILE A 226 15.99 -21.53 -0.51
CA ILE A 226 17.43 -21.32 -0.64
C ILE A 226 18.24 -22.52 -0.13
N HIS A 227 17.73 -23.26 0.86
CA HIS A 227 18.43 -24.39 1.48
C HIS A 227 18.09 -25.79 0.92
N HIS A 228 17.07 -25.93 0.05
CA HIS A 228 16.65 -27.24 -0.50
C HIS A 228 17.61 -27.88 -1.52
N ASN A 229 18.73 -27.23 -1.86
CA ASN A 229 19.82 -27.87 -2.61
C ASN A 229 20.75 -28.77 -1.76
N ARG A 230 20.36 -29.13 -0.53
CA ARG A 230 21.05 -30.15 0.27
C ARG A 230 20.08 -31.22 0.77
N ARG A 231 20.00 -32.29 -0.03
CA ARG A 231 19.51 -33.62 0.33
C ARG A 231 20.24 -34.14 1.59
N LEU A 232 19.49 -34.68 2.56
CA LEU A 232 19.88 -35.84 3.39
C LEU A 232 18.65 -36.39 4.14
N LEU A 233 18.76 -37.68 4.47
CA LEU A 233 17.74 -38.72 4.72
C LEU A 233 17.37 -38.89 6.20
N GLN A 234 16.15 -39.44 6.43
CA GLN A 234 15.74 -40.40 7.49
C GLN A 234 15.75 -39.94 8.97
N ASP A 235 14.91 -40.40 9.91
CA ASP A 235 13.95 -41.53 10.01
C ASP A 235 12.85 -41.18 11.05
N ASP A 236 11.84 -42.06 11.10
CA ASP A 236 10.59 -42.11 11.87
C ASP A 236 10.70 -42.05 13.41
N GLU A 237 9.61 -41.67 14.10
CA GLU A 237 8.93 -42.50 15.13
C GLU A 237 7.68 -41.80 15.74
N ASP A 238 6.67 -42.64 15.97
CA ASP A 238 5.30 -42.38 16.42
C ASP A 238 5.16 -41.88 17.89
N SER A 239 4.01 -41.27 18.23
CA SER A 239 3.23 -41.66 19.42
C SER A 239 1.86 -40.97 19.47
N ASP A 240 0.82 -41.80 19.48
CA ASP A 240 -0.58 -41.51 19.79
C ASP A 240 -0.79 -40.99 21.23
N GLY A 241 -1.95 -40.37 21.44
CA GLY A 241 -2.49 -40.03 22.75
C GLY A 241 -3.87 -39.39 22.67
N ASP A 242 -4.89 -40.23 22.52
CA ASP A 242 -6.31 -39.92 22.78
C ASP A 242 -6.53 -39.46 24.23
N ASP A 243 -7.54 -38.63 24.48
CA ASP A 243 -8.59 -38.91 25.48
C ASP A 243 -9.72 -37.86 25.47
N ASP A 244 -10.94 -38.41 25.43
CA ASP A 244 -12.27 -37.83 25.64
C ASP A 244 -12.39 -37.00 26.95
N ASP A 245 -13.30 -36.01 27.00
CA ASP A 245 -14.56 -36.13 27.78
C ASP A 245 -15.50 -34.93 27.60
N SER A 246 -16.75 -35.30 27.48
CA SER A 246 -18.00 -34.55 27.44
C SER A 246 -18.30 -33.71 28.68
N SER A 247 -19.10 -32.64 28.51
CA SER A 247 -20.41 -32.55 29.18
C SER A 247 -21.21 -31.32 28.74
N ARG A 248 -22.48 -31.59 28.44
CA ARG A 248 -23.58 -30.67 28.13
C ARG A 248 -23.98 -29.88 29.37
N ASN A 249 -24.51 -28.68 29.17
CA ASN A 249 -25.62 -28.16 29.97
C ASN A 249 -26.45 -27.17 29.14
N ASP A 250 -27.56 -27.69 28.63
CA ASP A 250 -28.75 -26.95 28.26
C ASP A 250 -29.40 -26.38 29.53
N ASN A 251 -29.89 -25.14 29.48
CA ASN A 251 -31.05 -24.70 30.24
C ASN A 251 -31.70 -23.54 29.50
N ASP A 252 -32.88 -23.84 28.94
CA ASP A 252 -33.95 -22.92 28.60
C ASP A 252 -34.37 -22.11 29.84
N ASP A 253 -34.81 -20.85 29.66
CA ASP A 253 -36.18 -20.45 30.05
C ASP A 253 -36.53 -19.04 29.52
N ASP A 254 -37.75 -18.96 29.00
CA ASP A 254 -38.48 -17.81 28.50
C ASP A 254 -38.98 -16.92 29.65
N SER A 255 -39.02 -15.60 29.45
CA SER A 255 -40.23 -14.83 29.85
C SER A 255 -40.27 -13.41 29.29
N ARG A 256 -41.39 -13.16 28.61
CA ARG A 256 -41.93 -11.90 28.11
C ARG A 256 -42.14 -10.89 29.24
N ASN A 257 -41.95 -9.60 28.94
CA ASN A 257 -42.71 -8.56 29.62
C ASN A 257 -42.97 -7.38 28.66
N ASP A 258 -44.21 -7.32 28.18
CA ASP A 258 -44.81 -6.15 27.54
C ASP A 258 -45.24 -5.17 28.65
N ASN A 259 -44.84 -3.90 28.55
CA ASN A 259 -45.67 -2.79 28.99
C ASN A 259 -45.20 -1.47 28.37
N GLU A 260 -46.09 -0.88 27.59
CA GLU A 260 -46.09 0.52 27.18
C GLU A 260 -46.25 1.42 28.42
N ASP A 261 -45.40 2.43 28.60
CA ASP A 261 -45.84 3.70 29.15
C ASP A 261 -45.06 4.89 28.57
N ARG A 262 -45.80 5.99 28.53
CA ARG A 262 -45.69 7.20 27.75
C ARG A 262 -44.53 8.11 28.17
N GLY A 263 -43.91 8.69 27.16
CA GLY A 263 -43.63 10.13 27.12
C GLY A 263 -42.51 10.63 28.02
N ASN A 264 -41.30 10.69 27.48
CA ASN A 264 -40.37 11.74 27.87
C ASN A 264 -39.59 12.26 26.66
N SER A 265 -39.42 13.57 26.65
CA SER A 265 -38.81 14.37 25.61
C SER A 265 -37.29 14.12 25.53
N ASP A 266 -36.86 13.22 24.65
CA ASP A 266 -35.44 13.04 24.35
C ASP A 266 -35.03 13.90 23.15
N SER A 267 -34.62 15.12 23.50
CA SER A 267 -33.34 15.71 23.07
C SER A 267 -32.69 15.03 21.86
N ASN A 268 -32.93 15.63 20.71
CA ASN A 268 -32.27 15.35 19.44
C ASN A 268 -30.73 15.40 19.62
N ASN A 269 -30.11 14.24 19.82
CA ASN A 269 -28.67 14.06 19.70
C ASN A 269 -28.41 13.14 18.49
N GLY A 270 -28.88 13.58 17.33
CA GLY A 270 -28.57 12.94 16.05
C GLY A 270 -27.11 13.23 15.68
N SER A 271 -26.28 12.20 15.66
CA SER A 271 -24.98 12.21 15.00
C SER A 271 -25.16 12.69 13.56
N GLY A 272 -24.76 13.93 13.27
CA GLY A 272 -25.15 14.68 12.08
C GLY A 272 -24.55 14.16 10.78
N GLU A 273 -25.20 13.17 10.18
CA GLU A 273 -24.95 12.75 8.79
C GLU A 273 -25.38 13.88 7.85
N THR A 274 -24.44 14.38 7.04
CA THR A 274 -24.74 15.42 6.04
C THR A 274 -25.14 14.76 4.74
N VAL A 275 -26.35 15.01 4.26
CA VAL A 275 -26.84 14.48 2.97
C VAL A 275 -26.88 15.60 1.93
N ILE A 276 -26.19 15.40 0.81
CA ILE A 276 -26.15 16.30 -0.34
C ILE A 276 -26.75 15.56 -1.55
N THR A 277 -27.74 16.15 -2.22
CA THR A 277 -28.33 15.56 -3.43
C THR A 277 -27.75 16.21 -4.69
N VAL A 278 -27.35 15.38 -5.66
CA VAL A 278 -26.91 15.78 -6.99
C VAL A 278 -27.95 15.30 -8.00
N ALA A 279 -28.53 16.23 -8.76
CA ALA A 279 -29.50 15.90 -9.80
C ALA A 279 -29.31 16.77 -11.03
N LYS A 280 -29.11 16.14 -12.19
CA LYS A 280 -28.81 16.82 -13.45
C LYS A 280 -29.97 17.70 -13.95
N ASP A 281 -31.20 17.34 -13.58
CA ASP A 281 -32.44 18.07 -13.87
C ASP A 281 -32.63 19.34 -13.00
N GLY A 282 -31.76 19.57 -12.03
CA GLY A 282 -31.83 20.71 -11.11
C GLY A 282 -32.75 20.50 -9.90
N THR A 283 -33.24 19.28 -9.65
CA THR A 283 -34.06 18.95 -8.47
C THR A 283 -33.25 18.66 -7.20
N GLY A 284 -31.92 18.64 -7.29
CA GLY A 284 -30.98 18.43 -6.18
C GLY A 284 -30.31 19.73 -5.71
N ASN A 285 -29.43 19.61 -4.73
CA ASN A 285 -28.61 20.72 -4.23
C ASN A 285 -27.58 21.18 -5.27
N PHE A 286 -27.01 20.24 -6.02
CA PHE A 286 -26.02 20.50 -7.08
C PHE A 286 -26.39 19.77 -8.37
N ARG A 287 -25.82 20.21 -9.50
CA ARG A 287 -26.01 19.58 -10.82
C ARG A 287 -24.88 18.64 -11.21
N THR A 288 -23.72 18.79 -10.57
CA THR A 288 -22.51 18.00 -10.81
C THR A 288 -22.03 17.35 -9.52
N VAL A 289 -21.32 16.23 -9.65
CA VAL A 289 -20.76 15.51 -8.50
C VAL A 289 -19.57 16.28 -7.92
N GLY A 290 -18.73 16.89 -8.78
CA GLY A 290 -17.59 17.70 -8.35
C GLY A 290 -17.97 18.89 -7.47
N GLU A 291 -19.08 19.59 -7.76
CA GLU A 291 -19.57 20.68 -6.92
C GLU A 291 -20.00 20.17 -5.53
N ALA A 292 -20.67 19.01 -5.46
CA ALA A 292 -21.09 18.42 -4.20
C ALA A 292 -19.88 17.99 -3.35
N VAL A 293 -18.86 17.38 -3.95
CA VAL A 293 -17.60 17.05 -3.27
C VAL A 293 -16.90 18.31 -2.77
N ALA A 294 -16.86 19.38 -3.59
CA ALA A 294 -16.25 20.64 -3.20
C ALA A 294 -16.97 21.29 -2.00
N ALA A 295 -18.31 21.17 -1.95
CA ALA A 295 -19.14 21.71 -0.87
C ALA A 295 -19.11 20.89 0.43
N ALA A 296 -18.77 19.61 0.39
CA ALA A 296 -18.67 18.77 1.58
C ALA A 296 -17.65 19.35 2.59
N PRO A 297 -17.80 19.16 3.91
CA PRO A 297 -16.83 19.64 4.89
C PRO A 297 -15.43 19.03 4.71
N ASN A 298 -14.38 19.79 5.05
CA ASN A 298 -13.01 19.29 5.04
C ASN A 298 -12.69 18.58 6.36
N ASN A 299 -11.93 17.49 6.30
CA ASN A 299 -11.45 16.71 7.46
C ASN A 299 -12.59 16.33 8.42
N SER A 300 -13.76 15.99 7.88
CA SER A 300 -14.93 15.61 8.66
C SER A 300 -14.73 14.22 9.27
N GLU A 301 -14.96 14.10 10.57
CA GLU A 301 -15.11 12.81 11.25
C GLU A 301 -16.47 12.16 10.94
N ALA A 302 -17.49 12.98 10.65
CA ALA A 302 -18.81 12.51 10.25
C ALA A 302 -18.88 12.21 8.75
N ARG A 303 -19.68 11.21 8.39
CA ARG A 303 -19.93 10.85 6.99
C ARG A 303 -20.77 11.91 6.27
N THR A 304 -20.31 12.30 5.08
CA THR A 304 -21.11 13.11 4.14
C THR A 304 -21.56 12.22 2.99
N VAL A 305 -22.87 12.00 2.89
CA VAL A 305 -23.50 11.21 1.83
C VAL A 305 -23.90 12.12 0.68
N ILE A 306 -23.30 11.90 -0.48
CA ILE A 306 -23.66 12.54 -1.73
C ILE A 306 -24.54 11.55 -2.53
N GLN A 307 -25.85 11.80 -2.50
CA GLN A 307 -26.84 11.04 -3.28
C GLN A 307 -26.84 11.55 -4.72
N VAL A 308 -26.53 10.68 -5.68
CA VAL A 308 -26.43 11.02 -7.11
C VAL A 308 -27.59 10.38 -7.86
N LYS A 309 -28.57 11.18 -8.28
CA LYS A 309 -29.73 10.69 -9.02
C LYS A 309 -29.33 10.06 -10.35
N ALA A 310 -30.24 9.27 -10.94
CA ALA A 310 -30.06 8.67 -12.25
C ALA A 310 -29.68 9.73 -13.31
N GLY A 311 -28.71 9.38 -14.13
CA GLY A 311 -28.16 10.24 -15.17
C GLY A 311 -26.71 9.90 -15.52
N THR A 312 -26.30 10.37 -16.69
CA THR A 312 -24.88 10.32 -17.11
C THR A 312 -24.22 11.67 -16.85
N TYR A 313 -23.27 11.72 -15.93
CA TYR A 313 -22.51 12.89 -15.50
C TYR A 313 -21.16 12.89 -16.23
N VAL A 314 -21.01 13.80 -17.19
CA VAL A 314 -19.77 13.91 -18.01
C VAL A 314 -18.83 14.90 -17.32
N GLU A 315 -18.01 14.38 -16.42
CA GLU A 315 -17.08 15.16 -15.59
C GLU A 315 -15.92 14.28 -15.10
N ASN A 316 -14.76 14.90 -14.82
CA ASN A 316 -13.69 14.27 -14.05
C ASN A 316 -13.79 14.77 -12.60
N VAL A 317 -13.95 13.86 -11.65
CA VAL A 317 -14.14 14.17 -10.23
C VAL A 317 -12.88 13.81 -9.45
N GLU A 318 -12.43 14.69 -8.56
CA GLU A 318 -11.38 14.39 -7.58
C GLU A 318 -11.95 14.54 -6.17
N VAL A 319 -11.77 13.53 -5.33
CA VAL A 319 -11.99 13.58 -3.88
C VAL A 319 -10.62 13.75 -3.22
N PRO A 320 -10.18 14.98 -2.92
CA PRO A 320 -8.83 15.23 -2.42
C PRO A 320 -8.63 14.70 -0.98
N PRO A 321 -7.38 14.58 -0.50
CA PRO A 321 -7.07 13.96 0.80
C PRO A 321 -7.79 14.56 2.01
N TYR A 322 -8.09 15.86 1.95
CA TYR A 322 -8.79 16.58 3.02
C TYR A 322 -10.32 16.47 2.94
N LYS A 323 -10.89 15.72 1.98
CA LYS A 323 -12.32 15.40 1.91
C LYS A 323 -12.53 13.97 2.42
N THR A 324 -12.40 13.79 3.73
CA THR A 324 -12.56 12.48 4.40
C THR A 324 -14.03 12.08 4.53
N ASN A 325 -14.29 10.78 4.64
CA ASN A 325 -15.62 10.20 4.91
C ASN A 325 -16.72 10.61 3.92
N ILE A 326 -16.37 10.78 2.64
CA ILE A 326 -17.34 10.99 1.55
C ILE A 326 -17.94 9.65 1.13
N ALA A 327 -19.26 9.59 1.02
CA ALA A 327 -19.97 8.45 0.43
C ALA A 327 -20.71 8.89 -0.84
N LEU A 328 -20.39 8.32 -2.00
CA LEU A 328 -21.17 8.52 -3.24
C LEU A 328 -22.20 7.40 -3.37
N VAL A 329 -23.48 7.75 -3.40
CA VAL A 329 -24.58 6.77 -3.48
C VAL A 329 -25.45 7.08 -4.68
N GLY A 330 -25.43 6.21 -5.69
CA GLY A 330 -26.28 6.32 -6.87
C GLY A 330 -27.66 5.67 -6.69
N GLU A 331 -28.51 5.79 -7.71
CA GLU A 331 -29.83 5.12 -7.79
C GLU A 331 -29.74 3.75 -8.48
N GLY A 332 -28.54 3.30 -8.83
CA GLY A 332 -28.25 2.04 -9.50
C GLY A 332 -27.09 2.18 -10.48
N ARG A 333 -26.18 1.20 -10.50
CA ARG A 333 -24.98 1.25 -11.36
C ARG A 333 -25.29 1.34 -12.86
N ASP A 334 -26.46 0.86 -13.29
CA ASP A 334 -26.87 0.89 -14.70
C ASP A 334 -27.49 2.24 -15.10
N VAL A 335 -27.87 3.09 -14.14
CA VAL A 335 -28.61 4.34 -14.38
C VAL A 335 -27.89 5.59 -13.89
N THR A 336 -27.01 5.49 -12.89
CA THR A 336 -26.16 6.58 -12.40
C THR A 336 -24.72 6.35 -12.84
N VAL A 337 -24.22 7.18 -13.76
CA VAL A 337 -22.89 6.99 -14.38
C VAL A 337 -22.10 8.29 -14.32
N ILE A 338 -20.87 8.25 -13.78
CA ILE A 338 -19.86 9.32 -13.94
C ILE A 338 -18.90 8.88 -15.03
N THR A 339 -18.75 9.70 -16.09
CA THR A 339 -18.00 9.33 -17.30
C THR A 339 -16.98 10.39 -17.73
N GLY A 340 -15.82 9.92 -18.17
CA GLY A 340 -14.74 10.71 -18.75
C GLY A 340 -14.10 10.00 -19.94
N SER A 341 -13.03 10.59 -20.50
CA SER A 341 -12.33 10.04 -21.66
C SER A 341 -10.84 10.43 -21.73
N ARG A 342 -10.22 10.79 -20.60
CA ARG A 342 -8.78 11.12 -20.57
C ARG A 342 -7.97 9.85 -20.79
N SER A 343 -6.86 9.97 -21.51
CA SER A 343 -5.99 8.85 -21.86
C SER A 343 -4.52 9.25 -21.92
N ALA A 344 -3.63 8.27 -21.81
CA ALA A 344 -2.19 8.48 -21.95
C ALA A 344 -1.80 9.00 -23.34
N VAL A 345 -2.46 8.51 -24.40
CA VAL A 345 -2.27 9.00 -25.77
C VAL A 345 -2.58 10.49 -25.90
N ASP A 346 -3.49 11.02 -25.09
CA ASP A 346 -3.84 12.45 -25.04
C ASP A 346 -2.85 13.30 -24.22
N GLY A 347 -1.74 12.71 -23.78
CA GLY A 347 -0.69 13.41 -23.03
C GLY A 347 -0.97 13.57 -21.54
N TRP A 348 -1.90 12.79 -20.99
CA TRP A 348 -2.12 12.67 -19.54
C TRP A 348 -1.20 11.60 -18.95
N THR A 349 -0.77 11.78 -17.71
CA THR A 349 -0.20 10.67 -16.93
C THR A 349 -1.30 9.68 -16.60
N THR A 350 -0.98 8.38 -16.48
CA THR A 350 -1.95 7.34 -16.08
C THR A 350 -2.70 7.76 -14.81
N PHE A 351 -1.99 8.27 -13.79
CA PHE A 351 -2.56 8.77 -12.54
C PHE A 351 -3.69 9.81 -12.75
N ARG A 352 -3.54 10.73 -13.72
CA ARG A 352 -4.50 11.79 -14.02
C ARG A 352 -5.50 11.46 -15.14
N THR A 353 -5.43 10.27 -15.73
CA THR A 353 -6.47 9.79 -16.66
C THR A 353 -7.78 9.44 -15.96
N ALA A 354 -7.75 9.26 -14.63
CA ALA A 354 -8.90 8.86 -13.83
C ALA A 354 -10.13 9.72 -14.11
N THR A 355 -11.26 9.06 -14.37
CA THR A 355 -12.57 9.72 -14.42
C THR A 355 -12.98 10.14 -13.01
N VAL A 356 -12.83 9.25 -12.03
CA VAL A 356 -12.94 9.59 -10.61
C VAL A 356 -11.64 9.22 -9.89
N GLY A 357 -11.00 10.21 -9.28
CA GLY A 357 -9.83 10.04 -8.43
C GLY A 357 -10.17 10.24 -6.96
N VAL A 358 -9.79 9.29 -6.11
CA VAL A 358 -10.12 9.28 -4.68
C VAL A 358 -8.85 9.23 -3.85
N SER A 359 -8.64 10.26 -3.04
CA SER A 359 -7.53 10.39 -2.11
C SER A 359 -7.98 10.62 -0.66
N GLY A 360 -9.27 10.91 -0.44
CA GLY A 360 -9.86 11.10 0.87
C GLY A 360 -10.16 9.77 1.58
N GLU A 361 -9.63 9.61 2.79
CA GLU A 361 -9.79 8.43 3.65
C GLU A 361 -11.27 8.16 4.00
N GLY A 362 -11.64 6.88 4.13
CA GLY A 362 -13.00 6.45 4.49
C GLY A 362 -14.02 6.64 3.37
N PHE A 363 -13.56 6.72 2.11
CA PHE A 363 -14.43 6.90 0.95
C PHE A 363 -15.30 5.67 0.71
N LEU A 364 -16.59 5.89 0.49
CA LEU A 364 -17.53 4.84 0.09
C LEU A 364 -18.17 5.16 -1.26
N ALA A 365 -18.43 4.12 -2.06
CA ALA A 365 -19.27 4.20 -3.24
C ALA A 365 -20.30 3.08 -3.26
N ARG A 366 -21.53 3.39 -3.67
CA ARG A 366 -22.60 2.41 -3.81
C ARG A 366 -23.50 2.70 -4.99
N ASP A 367 -23.92 1.65 -5.69
CA ASP A 367 -24.98 1.72 -6.72
C ASP A 367 -24.69 2.76 -7.82
N ILE A 368 -23.43 2.87 -8.27
CA ILE A 368 -22.96 3.87 -9.24
C ILE A 368 -21.91 3.29 -10.18
N ALA A 369 -21.84 3.79 -11.43
CA ALA A 369 -20.81 3.43 -12.40
C ALA A 369 -19.77 4.53 -12.60
N PHE A 370 -18.50 4.13 -12.67
CA PHE A 370 -17.36 4.93 -13.07
C PHE A 370 -16.89 4.47 -14.44
N ARG A 371 -16.87 5.36 -15.44
CA ARG A 371 -16.58 4.97 -16.82
C ARG A 371 -15.51 5.83 -17.47
N ASN A 372 -14.53 5.21 -18.13
CA ASN A 372 -13.64 5.87 -19.07
C ASN A 372 -13.88 5.38 -20.51
N THR A 373 -14.29 6.31 -21.37
CA THR A 373 -14.71 6.04 -22.76
C THR A 373 -13.61 6.28 -23.80
N ALA A 374 -12.35 6.43 -23.40
CA ALA A 374 -11.25 6.66 -24.34
C ALA A 374 -11.14 5.54 -25.40
N GLY A 375 -11.25 4.27 -24.99
CA GLY A 375 -11.22 3.11 -25.89
C GLY A 375 -9.87 2.39 -25.95
N ALA A 376 -9.88 1.15 -26.44
CA ALA A 376 -8.72 0.24 -26.45
C ALA A 376 -7.45 0.82 -27.11
N ALA A 377 -7.61 1.64 -28.15
CA ALA A 377 -6.51 2.20 -28.92
C ALA A 377 -5.84 3.43 -28.28
N ARG A 378 -6.27 3.83 -27.07
CA ARG A 378 -5.82 5.06 -26.40
C ARG A 378 -4.80 4.85 -25.29
N GLY A 379 -4.28 3.63 -25.16
CA GLY A 379 -3.39 3.26 -24.06
C GLY A 379 -4.12 3.33 -22.72
N GLN A 380 -3.40 3.70 -21.66
CA GLN A 380 -3.90 3.78 -20.30
C GLN A 380 -5.02 4.82 -20.17
N ALA A 381 -6.16 4.43 -19.59
CA ALA A 381 -7.33 5.30 -19.44
C ALA A 381 -8.18 4.87 -18.23
N VAL A 382 -7.85 5.42 -17.05
CA VAL A 382 -8.43 4.99 -15.77
C VAL A 382 -9.87 5.47 -15.61
N ALA A 383 -10.75 4.57 -15.17
CA ALA A 383 -12.12 4.90 -14.79
C ALA A 383 -12.20 5.32 -13.31
N LEU A 384 -11.64 4.49 -12.41
CA LEU A 384 -11.58 4.78 -10.98
C LEU A 384 -10.14 4.63 -10.47
N ARG A 385 -9.61 5.68 -9.82
CA ARG A 385 -8.36 5.63 -9.04
C ARG A 385 -8.67 5.79 -7.57
N VAL A 386 -8.09 4.93 -6.74
CA VAL A 386 -8.19 5.00 -5.27
C VAL A 386 -6.80 4.91 -4.65
N ASN A 387 -6.41 5.97 -3.93
CA ASN A 387 -5.23 6.04 -3.05
C ASN A 387 -5.66 6.60 -1.69
N ALA A 388 -6.69 6.00 -1.12
CA ALA A 388 -7.29 6.33 0.16
C ALA A 388 -7.40 5.06 1.01
N ASP A 389 -7.14 5.19 2.31
CA ASP A 389 -7.30 4.08 3.25
C ASP A 389 -8.77 3.88 3.63
N MET A 390 -9.12 2.63 3.95
CA MET A 390 -10.47 2.22 4.33
C MET A 390 -11.53 2.65 3.29
N ALA A 391 -11.18 2.50 2.01
CA ALA A 391 -12.07 2.82 0.90
C ALA A 391 -12.85 1.58 0.45
N ALA A 392 -14.16 1.70 0.24
CA ALA A 392 -14.97 0.58 -0.22
C ALA A 392 -15.98 0.94 -1.32
N ALA A 393 -16.25 -0.01 -2.21
CA ALA A 393 -17.26 0.11 -3.25
C ALA A 393 -18.20 -1.11 -3.26
N TYR A 394 -19.51 -0.88 -3.25
CA TYR A 394 -20.53 -1.93 -3.22
C TYR A 394 -21.56 -1.78 -4.34
N ARG A 395 -21.74 -2.83 -5.15
CA ARG A 395 -22.61 -2.82 -6.34
C ARG A 395 -22.30 -1.68 -7.31
N CYS A 396 -21.02 -1.38 -7.47
CA CYS A 396 -20.55 -0.39 -8.44
C CYS A 396 -20.22 -1.07 -9.79
N ALA A 397 -20.04 -0.25 -10.82
CA ALA A 397 -19.39 -0.69 -12.05
C ALA A 397 -18.14 0.16 -12.30
N VAL A 398 -17.05 -0.47 -12.72
CA VAL A 398 -15.84 0.20 -13.21
C VAL A 398 -15.64 -0.24 -14.65
N ASP A 399 -15.83 0.68 -15.58
CA ASP A 399 -15.93 0.37 -17.01
C ASP A 399 -14.87 1.14 -17.80
N GLY A 400 -13.92 0.42 -18.38
CA GLY A 400 -12.79 0.98 -19.10
C GLY A 400 -12.23 0.01 -20.14
N HIS A 401 -11.00 0.26 -20.58
CA HIS A 401 -10.24 -0.67 -21.41
C HIS A 401 -8.94 -1.01 -20.70
N GLN A 402 -7.82 -0.41 -21.11
CA GLN A 402 -6.56 -0.56 -20.42
C GLN A 402 -6.55 0.29 -19.13
N ASP A 403 -6.11 -0.31 -18.02
CA ASP A 403 -5.93 0.34 -16.71
C ASP A 403 -7.26 0.83 -16.08
N ALA A 404 -8.35 0.05 -16.17
CA ALA A 404 -9.69 0.50 -15.76
C ALA A 404 -9.81 0.87 -14.27
N LEU A 405 -9.33 0.01 -13.37
CA LEU A 405 -9.30 0.21 -11.92
C LEU A 405 -7.86 0.40 -11.42
N TYR A 406 -7.53 1.62 -11.00
CA TYR A 406 -6.26 1.91 -10.35
C TYR A 406 -6.42 1.83 -8.82
N ALA A 407 -6.29 0.63 -8.28
CA ALA A 407 -6.18 0.37 -6.84
C ALA A 407 -4.76 0.74 -6.38
N HIS A 408 -4.49 2.05 -6.31
CA HIS A 408 -3.14 2.61 -6.21
C HIS A 408 -2.45 2.25 -4.90
N SER A 409 -3.02 2.60 -3.73
CA SER A 409 -2.40 2.37 -2.42
C SER A 409 -3.44 2.24 -1.29
N PHE A 410 -2.99 1.83 -0.10
CA PHE A 410 -3.80 1.60 1.12
C PHE A 410 -4.76 0.40 1.04
N ARG A 411 -5.61 0.22 2.06
CA ARG A 411 -6.57 -0.88 2.18
C ARG A 411 -7.88 -0.53 1.46
N GLN A 412 -8.34 -1.44 0.62
CA GLN A 412 -9.51 -1.23 -0.23
C GLN A 412 -10.39 -2.48 -0.32
N PHE A 413 -11.71 -2.29 -0.44
CA PHE A 413 -12.67 -3.39 -0.55
C PHE A 413 -13.68 -3.14 -1.69
N TYR A 414 -13.85 -4.12 -2.56
CA TYR A 414 -14.81 -4.07 -3.67
C TYR A 414 -15.75 -5.26 -3.56
N ARG A 415 -17.05 -5.03 -3.32
CA ARG A 415 -18.07 -6.08 -3.19
C ARG A 415 -19.11 -5.98 -4.29
N GLU A 416 -19.40 -7.10 -4.95
CA GLU A 416 -20.45 -7.18 -5.98
C GLU A 416 -20.28 -6.15 -7.10
N CYS A 417 -19.04 -5.77 -7.37
CA CYS A 417 -18.71 -4.84 -8.44
C CYS A 417 -18.59 -5.56 -9.78
N ALA A 418 -18.95 -4.87 -10.86
CA ALA A 418 -18.63 -5.31 -12.21
C ALA A 418 -17.43 -4.50 -12.74
N LEU A 419 -16.32 -5.18 -13.03
CA LEU A 419 -15.09 -4.58 -13.52
C LEU A 419 -14.87 -5.00 -14.97
N SER A 420 -14.90 -4.04 -15.89
CA SER A 420 -14.82 -4.22 -17.35
C SER A 420 -13.54 -3.57 -17.90
N GLY A 421 -12.78 -4.31 -18.71
CA GLY A 421 -11.55 -3.81 -19.32
C GLY A 421 -10.72 -4.89 -20.01
N THR A 422 -9.49 -4.53 -20.40
CA THR A 422 -8.66 -5.36 -21.29
C THR A 422 -7.28 -5.65 -20.70
N VAL A 423 -6.32 -4.75 -20.92
CA VAL A 423 -4.95 -4.86 -20.42
C VAL A 423 -4.89 -4.25 -19.02
N ASP A 424 -4.38 -5.01 -18.05
CA ASP A 424 -4.19 -4.56 -16.66
C ASP A 424 -5.48 -3.97 -16.04
N LEU A 425 -6.59 -4.71 -16.16
CA LEU A 425 -7.93 -4.31 -15.70
C LEU A 425 -7.90 -3.68 -14.29
N ALA A 426 -7.35 -4.40 -13.31
CA ALA A 426 -7.08 -3.91 -11.97
C ALA A 426 -5.57 -3.85 -11.72
N PHE A 427 -5.04 -2.67 -11.41
CA PHE A 427 -3.60 -2.46 -11.26
C PHE A 427 -3.26 -1.50 -10.13
N GLY A 428 -2.02 -1.56 -9.66
CA GLY A 428 -1.53 -0.75 -8.54
C GLY A 428 -0.95 -1.59 -7.40
N ASN A 429 -0.83 -0.96 -6.22
CA ASN A 429 -0.16 -1.53 -5.05
C ASN A 429 -0.97 -1.34 -3.77
N ALA A 430 -2.30 -1.27 -3.87
CA ALA A 430 -3.17 -1.37 -2.70
C ALA A 430 -3.10 -2.78 -2.05
N ALA A 431 -3.53 -2.87 -0.80
CA ALA A 431 -4.07 -4.12 -0.24
C ALA A 431 -5.57 -4.12 -0.59
N ALA A 432 -5.94 -4.79 -1.69
CA ALA A 432 -7.31 -4.75 -2.21
C ALA A 432 -7.92 -6.14 -2.26
N VAL A 433 -9.12 -6.28 -1.68
CA VAL A 433 -9.96 -7.47 -1.82
C VAL A 433 -11.12 -7.15 -2.76
N LEU A 434 -11.25 -7.95 -3.82
CA LEU A 434 -12.38 -7.98 -4.73
C LEU A 434 -13.20 -9.21 -4.36
N GLN A 435 -14.37 -9.03 -3.78
CA GLN A 435 -15.22 -10.11 -3.29
C GLN A 435 -16.55 -10.16 -4.04
N ALA A 436 -16.98 -11.34 -4.48
CA ALA A 436 -18.25 -11.50 -5.22
C ALA A 436 -18.35 -10.60 -6.48
N CYS A 437 -17.21 -10.23 -7.07
CA CYS A 437 -17.16 -9.34 -8.24
C CYS A 437 -17.21 -10.12 -9.56
N ALA A 438 -17.66 -9.45 -10.63
CA ALA A 438 -17.51 -9.92 -11.99
C ALA A 438 -16.33 -9.20 -12.66
N LEU A 439 -15.32 -9.95 -13.09
CA LEU A 439 -14.18 -9.47 -13.85
C LEU A 439 -14.41 -9.83 -15.32
N VAL A 440 -14.80 -8.83 -16.12
CA VAL A 440 -15.26 -8.98 -17.50
C VAL A 440 -14.14 -8.55 -18.45
N ALA A 441 -13.53 -9.52 -19.13
CA ALA A 441 -12.48 -9.28 -20.12
C ALA A 441 -13.09 -8.82 -21.45
N GLY A 442 -12.79 -7.59 -21.85
CA GLY A 442 -13.25 -6.97 -23.09
C GLY A 442 -12.41 -7.36 -24.32
N ALA A 443 -12.76 -6.81 -25.49
CA ALA A 443 -11.99 -6.97 -26.71
C ALA A 443 -10.80 -5.97 -26.73
N PRO A 444 -9.54 -6.43 -26.65
CA PRO A 444 -8.39 -5.54 -26.71
C PRO A 444 -8.09 -5.13 -28.15
N VAL A 445 -7.06 -4.30 -28.35
CA VAL A 445 -6.51 -4.06 -29.69
C VAL A 445 -6.00 -5.40 -30.26
N PRO A 446 -6.23 -5.71 -31.56
CA PRO A 446 -5.76 -6.96 -32.15
C PRO A 446 -4.27 -7.22 -31.89
N GLY A 447 -3.95 -8.42 -31.40
CA GLY A 447 -2.58 -8.83 -31.05
C GLY A 447 -2.20 -8.58 -29.59
N GLN A 448 -2.98 -7.82 -28.82
CA GLN A 448 -2.83 -7.73 -27.36
C GLN A 448 -3.50 -8.92 -26.67
N SER A 449 -3.07 -9.16 -25.43
CA SER A 449 -3.70 -10.11 -24.50
C SER A 449 -4.44 -9.33 -23.42
N ASN A 450 -5.51 -9.91 -22.90
CA ASN A 450 -6.14 -9.39 -21.69
C ASN A 450 -5.37 -9.83 -20.45
N VAL A 451 -5.29 -8.95 -19.46
CA VAL A 451 -4.65 -9.22 -18.17
C VAL A 451 -5.51 -8.63 -17.08
N LEU A 452 -6.03 -9.47 -16.19
CA LEU A 452 -7.00 -9.04 -15.18
C LEU A 452 -6.34 -8.28 -14.04
N THR A 453 -5.12 -8.65 -13.66
CA THR A 453 -4.39 -7.98 -12.57
C THR A 453 -2.95 -7.61 -12.95
N ALA A 454 -2.51 -6.42 -12.56
CA ALA A 454 -1.12 -5.99 -12.67
C ALA A 454 -0.66 -5.33 -11.37
N GLN A 455 -0.13 -6.14 -10.46
CA GLN A 455 0.20 -5.68 -9.11
C GLN A 455 1.65 -5.17 -9.04
N SER A 456 1.87 -4.02 -8.38
CA SER A 456 3.15 -3.28 -8.37
C SER A 456 3.94 -3.25 -7.07
N ARG A 457 3.78 -4.25 -6.22
CA ARG A 457 4.58 -4.37 -4.99
C ARG A 457 6.07 -4.41 -5.31
N SER A 458 6.81 -3.46 -4.75
CA SER A 458 8.23 -3.24 -5.02
C SER A 458 9.14 -3.56 -3.83
N ASP A 459 8.59 -3.65 -2.62
CA ASP A 459 9.31 -4.02 -1.39
C ASP A 459 8.62 -5.23 -0.73
N PRO A 460 9.35 -6.29 -0.35
CA PRO A 460 8.76 -7.49 0.22
C PRO A 460 8.11 -7.28 1.59
N ASN A 461 8.43 -6.18 2.28
CA ASN A 461 7.83 -5.82 3.58
C ASN A 461 6.50 -5.07 3.42
N GLN A 462 6.10 -4.72 2.19
CA GLN A 462 4.75 -4.19 1.95
C GLN A 462 3.72 -5.28 2.13
N ASP A 463 2.71 -5.00 2.95
CA ASP A 463 1.52 -5.81 3.19
C ASP A 463 0.44 -5.57 2.12
N THR A 464 0.85 -5.32 0.88
CA THR A 464 -0.02 -5.00 -0.26
C THR A 464 -0.18 -6.19 -1.22
N GLY A 465 -1.19 -6.16 -2.07
CA GLY A 465 -1.55 -7.28 -2.95
C GLY A 465 -3.02 -7.25 -3.33
N PHE A 466 -3.38 -8.07 -4.31
CA PHE A 466 -4.79 -8.25 -4.71
C PHE A 466 -5.28 -9.63 -4.33
N ALA A 467 -6.46 -9.68 -3.70
CA ALA A 467 -7.19 -10.91 -3.46
C ALA A 467 -8.50 -10.88 -4.26
N VAL A 468 -8.59 -11.76 -5.27
CA VAL A 468 -9.80 -11.98 -6.06
C VAL A 468 -10.53 -13.16 -5.43
N HIS A 469 -11.53 -12.88 -4.60
CA HIS A 469 -12.21 -13.86 -3.75
C HIS A 469 -13.66 -14.06 -4.17
N ASN A 470 -14.08 -15.31 -4.39
CA ASN A 470 -15.45 -15.65 -4.77
C ASN A 470 -15.94 -14.83 -5.98
N CYS A 471 -15.08 -14.59 -6.96
CA CYS A 471 -15.38 -13.77 -8.13
C CYS A 471 -15.72 -14.64 -9.35
N THR A 472 -16.30 -14.01 -10.38
CA THR A 472 -16.51 -14.62 -11.68
C THR A 472 -15.63 -13.95 -12.73
N VAL A 473 -14.85 -14.73 -13.46
CA VAL A 473 -14.03 -14.27 -14.59
C VAL A 473 -14.69 -14.70 -15.91
N GLU A 474 -15.10 -13.73 -16.71
CA GLU A 474 -15.85 -13.98 -17.94
C GLU A 474 -15.42 -13.08 -19.11
N ALA A 475 -15.83 -13.46 -20.32
CA ALA A 475 -15.59 -12.69 -21.54
C ALA A 475 -16.77 -11.76 -21.80
N SER A 476 -16.48 -10.53 -22.22
CA SER A 476 -17.53 -9.62 -22.69
C SER A 476 -18.18 -10.16 -23.97
N PRO A 477 -19.45 -9.79 -24.25
CA PRO A 477 -20.11 -10.13 -25.50
C PRO A 477 -19.30 -9.70 -26.74
N GLU A 478 -18.63 -8.55 -26.67
CA GLU A 478 -17.79 -8.03 -27.75
C GLU A 478 -16.55 -8.90 -27.97
N LEU A 479 -15.91 -9.38 -26.90
CA LEU A 479 -14.78 -10.30 -27.00
C LEU A 479 -15.21 -11.62 -27.66
N LEU A 480 -16.34 -12.19 -27.24
CA LEU A 480 -16.89 -13.42 -27.82
C LEU A 480 -17.26 -13.24 -29.29
N ALA A 481 -17.85 -12.09 -29.64
CA ALA A 481 -18.25 -11.77 -31.01
C ALA A 481 -17.06 -11.46 -31.94
N SER A 482 -15.89 -11.08 -31.40
CA SER A 482 -14.72 -10.70 -32.20
C SER A 482 -14.21 -11.84 -33.10
N GLY A 483 -14.45 -13.10 -32.74
CA GLY A 483 -13.93 -14.28 -33.44
C GLY A 483 -12.40 -14.41 -33.41
N VAL A 484 -11.69 -13.49 -32.74
CA VAL A 484 -10.25 -13.50 -32.57
C VAL A 484 -9.93 -14.22 -31.27
N ARG A 485 -9.01 -15.19 -31.31
CA ARG A 485 -8.50 -15.83 -30.10
C ARG A 485 -7.60 -14.85 -29.34
N THR A 486 -8.15 -14.22 -28.31
CA THR A 486 -7.40 -13.38 -27.37
C THR A 486 -7.00 -14.22 -26.16
N ARG A 487 -5.71 -14.21 -25.83
CA ARG A 487 -5.24 -14.82 -24.56
C ARG A 487 -5.66 -13.93 -23.40
N THR A 488 -6.19 -14.51 -22.33
CA THR A 488 -6.56 -13.79 -21.10
C THR A 488 -5.83 -14.40 -19.92
N PHE A 489 -5.10 -13.59 -19.16
CA PHE A 489 -4.33 -14.03 -18.00
C PHE A 489 -4.93 -13.44 -16.71
N LEU A 490 -4.84 -14.21 -15.61
CA LEU A 490 -5.21 -13.78 -14.27
C LEU A 490 -4.38 -12.58 -13.82
N GLY A 491 -3.10 -12.54 -14.19
CA GLY A 491 -2.25 -11.40 -13.90
C GLY A 491 -0.86 -11.41 -14.50
N ARG A 492 -0.13 -10.33 -14.24
CA ARG A 492 1.31 -10.18 -14.55
C ARG A 492 2.04 -9.28 -13.55
N PRO A 493 3.36 -9.46 -13.36
CA PRO A 493 4.09 -8.79 -12.28
C PRO A 493 4.67 -7.44 -12.71
N TRP A 494 3.88 -6.37 -12.54
CA TRP A 494 4.38 -4.99 -12.76
C TRP A 494 5.52 -4.68 -11.77
N GLY A 495 5.34 -5.01 -10.50
CA GLY A 495 6.34 -4.89 -9.44
C GLY A 495 7.25 -6.11 -9.31
N ALA A 496 8.44 -5.93 -8.75
CA ALA A 496 9.40 -7.02 -8.54
C ALA A 496 8.92 -8.08 -7.53
N TYR A 497 8.05 -7.69 -6.58
CA TYR A 497 7.47 -8.58 -5.57
C TYR A 497 5.96 -8.70 -5.75
N ALA A 498 5.46 -8.57 -6.99
CA ALA A 498 4.04 -8.54 -7.28
C ALA A 498 3.30 -9.68 -6.57
N ARG A 499 2.15 -9.36 -5.96
CA ARG A 499 1.37 -10.31 -5.17
C ARG A 499 -0.11 -10.26 -5.53
N ALA A 500 -0.63 -11.36 -6.05
CA ALA A 500 -2.03 -11.49 -6.41
C ALA A 500 -2.49 -12.92 -6.18
N VAL A 501 -3.69 -13.10 -5.64
CA VAL A 501 -4.29 -14.41 -5.42
C VAL A 501 -5.70 -14.48 -5.96
N VAL A 502 -6.09 -15.68 -6.42
CA VAL A 502 -7.44 -15.97 -6.92
C VAL A 502 -7.99 -17.14 -6.13
N ILE A 503 -9.04 -16.88 -5.36
CA ILE A 503 -9.57 -17.74 -4.31
C ILE A 503 -11.05 -18.01 -4.59
N GLU A 504 -11.45 -19.27 -4.61
CA GLU A 504 -12.85 -19.73 -4.70
C GLU A 504 -13.64 -19.09 -5.84
N SER A 505 -12.97 -18.77 -6.93
CA SER A 505 -13.53 -18.01 -8.03
C SER A 505 -13.89 -18.92 -9.20
N TYR A 506 -14.94 -18.57 -9.93
CA TYR A 506 -15.27 -19.21 -11.20
C TYR A 506 -14.41 -18.63 -12.32
N LEU A 507 -13.58 -19.47 -12.94
CA LEU A 507 -12.70 -19.12 -14.04
C LEU A 507 -13.28 -19.63 -15.37
N GLY A 508 -13.78 -18.72 -16.19
CA GLY A 508 -14.33 -19.03 -17.50
C GLY A 508 -13.28 -19.58 -18.49
N PRO A 509 -13.72 -20.10 -19.65
CA PRO A 509 -12.85 -20.79 -20.61
C PRO A 509 -11.87 -19.85 -21.35
N LEU A 510 -12.02 -18.53 -21.17
CA LEU A 510 -11.10 -17.53 -21.71
C LEU A 510 -9.74 -17.52 -20.99
N VAL A 511 -9.69 -17.98 -19.73
CA VAL A 511 -8.47 -17.98 -18.94
C VAL A 511 -7.48 -18.93 -19.59
N ASP A 512 -6.32 -18.39 -19.95
CA ASP A 512 -5.28 -19.15 -20.61
C ASP A 512 -4.69 -20.22 -19.68
N ARG A 513 -4.25 -21.35 -20.23
CA ARG A 513 -3.73 -22.48 -19.45
C ARG A 513 -2.49 -22.10 -18.63
N ASP A 514 -1.68 -21.18 -19.13
CA ASP A 514 -0.52 -20.65 -18.41
C ASP A 514 -0.96 -19.91 -17.12
N GLY A 515 -2.20 -19.39 -17.09
CA GLY A 515 -2.81 -18.63 -15.99
C GLY A 515 -2.24 -17.22 -15.82
N TRP A 516 -0.91 -17.12 -15.75
CA TRP A 516 -0.15 -15.90 -15.49
C TRP A 516 0.83 -15.62 -16.62
N THR A 517 1.16 -14.36 -16.86
CA THR A 517 2.12 -13.98 -17.93
C THR A 517 3.22 -13.08 -17.41
N GLY A 518 4.41 -13.19 -18.01
CA GLY A 518 5.58 -12.37 -17.66
C GLY A 518 5.35 -10.88 -17.96
N TRP A 519 6.04 -10.03 -17.22
CA TRP A 519 6.12 -8.61 -17.53
C TRP A 519 7.12 -8.38 -18.68
N PRO A 520 6.74 -7.66 -19.75
CA PRO A 520 7.64 -7.44 -20.89
C PRO A 520 8.95 -6.74 -20.46
N GLY A 521 10.09 -7.33 -20.82
CA GLY A 521 11.41 -6.77 -20.49
C GLY A 521 11.76 -6.80 -19.00
N ALA A 522 11.07 -7.63 -18.20
CA ALA A 522 11.41 -7.79 -16.79
C ALA A 522 12.84 -8.32 -16.59
N GLU A 523 13.47 -7.83 -15.52
CA GLU A 523 14.76 -8.32 -15.05
C GLU A 523 14.73 -9.83 -14.74
N PRO A 524 15.86 -10.55 -14.92
CA PRO A 524 15.97 -11.94 -14.52
C PRO A 524 15.60 -12.16 -13.05
N GLY A 525 14.95 -13.28 -12.74
CA GLY A 525 14.56 -13.64 -11.37
C GLY A 525 13.25 -13.02 -10.88
N ARG A 526 12.58 -12.15 -11.65
CA ARG A 526 11.26 -11.61 -11.26
C ARG A 526 10.22 -12.71 -11.02
N ALA A 527 10.29 -13.80 -11.78
CA ALA A 527 9.41 -14.97 -11.59
C ALA A 527 9.64 -15.70 -10.25
N ASP A 528 10.77 -15.47 -9.58
CA ASP A 528 11.13 -16.14 -8.33
C ASP A 528 10.73 -15.35 -7.08
N THR A 529 10.46 -14.05 -7.23
CA THR A 529 10.18 -13.12 -6.12
C THR A 529 8.71 -12.72 -6.01
N VAL A 530 7.90 -13.01 -7.03
CA VAL A 530 6.45 -12.76 -7.02
C VAL A 530 5.72 -13.80 -6.17
N TYR A 531 4.49 -13.51 -5.80
CA TYR A 531 3.58 -14.46 -5.16
C TYR A 531 2.24 -14.45 -5.89
N PHE A 532 2.05 -15.42 -6.78
CA PHE A 532 0.81 -15.63 -7.52
C PHE A 532 0.16 -16.94 -7.07
N GLY A 533 -0.98 -16.82 -6.39
CA GLY A 533 -1.64 -17.93 -5.72
C GLY A 533 -3.01 -18.26 -6.33
N GLU A 534 -3.34 -19.55 -6.39
CA GLU A 534 -4.68 -20.04 -6.74
C GLU A 534 -5.17 -21.02 -5.65
N TYR A 535 -6.42 -20.89 -5.21
CA TYR A 535 -7.05 -21.77 -4.21
C TYR A 535 -8.53 -22.00 -4.54
N GLY A 536 -8.98 -23.26 -4.53
CA GLY A 536 -10.41 -23.60 -4.59
C GLY A 536 -11.18 -23.08 -5.80
N ASN A 537 -10.50 -22.70 -6.89
CA ASN A 537 -11.15 -22.14 -8.07
C ASN A 537 -11.90 -23.23 -8.86
N GLU A 538 -13.02 -22.85 -9.48
CA GLU A 538 -13.85 -23.74 -10.29
C GLU A 538 -13.99 -23.25 -11.73
N GLY A 539 -14.53 -24.09 -12.60
CA GLY A 539 -14.80 -23.76 -14.00
C GLY A 539 -13.69 -24.18 -14.97
N PRO A 540 -13.94 -24.04 -16.28
CA PRO A 540 -13.07 -24.59 -17.33
C PRO A 540 -11.68 -23.94 -17.40
N GLY A 541 -11.49 -22.75 -16.85
CA GLY A 541 -10.21 -22.04 -16.76
C GLY A 541 -9.39 -22.36 -15.50
N ALA A 542 -9.94 -23.13 -14.56
CA ALA A 542 -9.35 -23.30 -13.23
C ALA A 542 -8.26 -24.38 -13.12
N GLY A 543 -8.09 -25.24 -14.11
CA GLY A 543 -7.10 -26.32 -14.04
C GLY A 543 -5.65 -25.80 -13.94
N THR A 544 -4.89 -26.28 -12.95
CA THR A 544 -3.53 -25.80 -12.63
C THR A 544 -2.40 -26.60 -13.28
N ASP A 545 -2.65 -27.80 -13.82
CA ASP A 545 -1.64 -28.73 -14.38
C ASP A 545 -0.69 -28.15 -15.44
N ALA A 546 -1.07 -27.05 -16.08
CA ALA A 546 -0.31 -26.42 -17.16
C ALA A 546 0.04 -24.95 -16.88
N ARG A 547 -0.08 -24.51 -15.62
CA ARG A 547 0.33 -23.16 -15.20
C ARG A 547 1.83 -22.95 -15.43
N VAL A 548 2.24 -21.68 -15.42
CA VAL A 548 3.65 -21.30 -15.49
C VAL A 548 4.49 -22.03 -14.44
N GLY A 549 5.67 -22.52 -14.83
CA GLY A 549 6.61 -23.20 -13.93
C GLY A 549 7.47 -22.24 -13.08
N TRP A 550 6.88 -21.14 -12.59
CA TRP A 550 7.59 -20.12 -11.81
C TRP A 550 7.70 -20.51 -10.34
N ALA A 551 8.83 -20.20 -9.70
CA ALA A 551 8.98 -20.44 -8.26
C ALA A 551 8.03 -19.57 -7.41
N GLY A 552 7.60 -18.42 -7.93
CA GLY A 552 6.60 -17.55 -7.30
C GLY A 552 5.15 -17.89 -7.63
N PHE A 553 4.87 -18.99 -8.35
CA PHE A 553 3.51 -19.51 -8.51
C PHE A 553 3.21 -20.55 -7.41
N HIS A 554 2.02 -20.47 -6.84
CA HIS A 554 1.59 -21.30 -5.72
C HIS A 554 0.17 -21.84 -5.97
N GLU A 555 0.03 -23.16 -5.99
CA GLU A 555 -1.25 -23.79 -5.67
C GLU A 555 -1.34 -23.81 -4.14
N MET A 556 -2.17 -22.92 -3.60
CA MET A 556 -2.16 -22.64 -2.17
C MET A 556 -2.91 -23.71 -1.37
N ASP A 557 -2.56 -23.87 -0.10
CA ASP A 557 -3.43 -24.53 0.86
C ASP A 557 -4.42 -23.55 1.53
N TYR A 558 -5.27 -24.07 2.42
CA TYR A 558 -6.26 -23.25 3.14
C TYR A 558 -5.60 -22.19 4.03
N ASP A 559 -4.52 -22.53 4.74
CA ASP A 559 -3.88 -21.62 5.70
C ASP A 559 -3.17 -20.47 4.99
N GLU A 560 -2.60 -20.74 3.82
CA GLU A 560 -2.04 -19.75 2.90
C GLU A 560 -3.14 -18.84 2.33
N ALA A 561 -4.21 -19.43 1.79
CA ALA A 561 -5.33 -18.68 1.21
C ALA A 561 -6.03 -17.80 2.26
N ALA A 562 -6.21 -18.31 3.49
CA ALA A 562 -6.86 -17.59 4.57
C ALA A 562 -6.09 -16.33 5.02
N GLN A 563 -4.81 -16.16 4.66
CA GLN A 563 -4.07 -14.90 4.91
C GLN A 563 -4.54 -13.74 4.01
N PHE A 564 -5.24 -14.07 2.93
CA PHE A 564 -5.78 -13.11 1.95
C PHE A 564 -7.28 -12.83 2.15
N ALA A 565 -7.89 -13.43 3.17
CA ALA A 565 -9.26 -13.18 3.60
C ALA A 565 -9.45 -11.73 4.10
N VAL A 566 -10.69 -11.26 4.16
CA VAL A 566 -11.03 -9.87 4.49
C VAL A 566 -10.57 -9.49 5.91
N ASP A 567 -10.77 -10.38 6.88
CA ASP A 567 -10.40 -10.20 8.28
C ASP A 567 -8.88 -10.03 8.48
N LYS A 568 -8.05 -10.80 7.79
CA LYS A 568 -6.59 -10.80 7.97
C LYS A 568 -5.85 -9.85 7.04
N PHE A 569 -6.27 -9.79 5.77
CA PHE A 569 -5.50 -9.09 4.74
C PHE A 569 -5.68 -7.58 4.80
N ILE A 570 -6.92 -7.13 5.03
CA ILE A 570 -7.28 -5.71 5.08
C ILE A 570 -7.85 -5.29 6.44
N TYR A 571 -7.77 -6.17 7.45
CA TYR A 571 -8.29 -5.93 8.79
C TYR A 571 -9.75 -5.49 8.73
N GLY A 572 -10.54 -6.19 7.91
CA GLY A 572 -11.88 -5.73 7.51
C GLY A 572 -12.83 -5.54 8.68
N ASP A 573 -12.73 -6.35 9.73
CA ASP A 573 -13.58 -6.25 10.91
C ASP A 573 -13.41 -4.92 11.67
N ASP A 574 -12.23 -4.29 11.56
CA ASP A 574 -11.95 -3.02 12.24
C ASP A 574 -12.71 -1.84 11.61
N TRP A 575 -13.14 -1.94 10.35
CA TRP A 575 -13.67 -0.78 9.61
C TRP A 575 -14.86 -1.06 8.68
N LEU A 576 -15.00 -2.26 8.10
CA LEU A 576 -16.09 -2.57 7.18
C LEU A 576 -17.45 -2.66 7.87
N ALA A 577 -17.51 -3.12 9.12
CA ALA A 577 -18.75 -3.15 9.91
C ALA A 577 -19.41 -1.76 10.01
N ALA A 578 -18.62 -0.68 10.02
CA ALA A 578 -19.10 0.71 10.06
C ALA A 578 -19.57 1.25 8.68
N THR A 579 -19.46 0.46 7.61
CA THR A 579 -19.85 0.87 6.24
C THR A 579 -21.25 0.42 5.86
N SER A 580 -21.86 -0.52 6.59
CA SER A 580 -23.10 -1.24 6.24
C SER A 580 -23.03 -2.08 4.95
N PHE A 581 -21.86 -2.21 4.33
CA PHE A 581 -21.67 -3.09 3.18
C PHE A 581 -21.52 -4.54 3.64
N PRO A 582 -22.13 -5.51 2.93
CA PRO A 582 -21.92 -6.92 3.24
C PRO A 582 -20.50 -7.34 2.87
N TYR A 583 -19.91 -8.22 3.68
CA TYR A 583 -18.63 -8.85 3.41
C TYR A 583 -18.57 -10.22 4.09
N ASP A 584 -17.87 -11.16 3.45
CA ASP A 584 -17.53 -12.43 4.08
C ASP A 584 -16.13 -12.27 4.70
N GLN A 585 -16.01 -12.57 5.99
CA GLN A 585 -14.77 -12.35 6.76
C GLN A 585 -13.63 -13.26 6.31
N GLY A 586 -13.91 -14.57 6.24
CA GLY A 586 -12.99 -15.63 5.86
C GLY A 586 -13.05 -15.99 4.39
N ILE A 587 -12.37 -17.08 4.04
CA ILE A 587 -12.55 -17.81 2.78
C ILE A 587 -13.55 -18.94 3.00
#